data_AF-A0A960T593-F1
#
_entry.id   AF-A0A960T593-F1
#
_cell.length_a   1.000
_cell.length_b   1.000
_cell.length_c   1.000
_cell.angle_alpha   90.00
_cell.angle_beta   90.00
_cell.angle_gamma   90.00
#
_symmetry.space_group_name_H-M   'P 1'
#
loop_
_entity.id
_entity.type
_entity.pdbx_description
1 polymer ?
#
loop_
_entity_poly.entity_id
_entity_poly.type
_entity_poly.pdbx_seq_one_letter_code
_entity_poly.pdbx_strand_id
1 'polypeptide(L)'
;MASDTRYIIGIDLGTTNSSVSYVDTNREKNPALAIRPFPVPQLTAHSSFEPKPSLPSFLYLLDRQLDAETLTVPWDSEASCIVGHYARAQGGRSPTRLVQSAKSWLCNASAHRRDP
;
A
#
# COMPACT_ATOMS: atom_id res chain seq x y z
N MET A 1 14.88 -27.63 -9.11
CA MET A 1 15.83 -26.81 -8.32
C MET A 1 15.08 -25.57 -7.89
N ALA A 2 14.98 -25.29 -6.59
CA ALA A 2 14.34 -24.05 -6.15
C ALA A 2 15.17 -22.87 -6.65
N SER A 3 14.53 -21.92 -7.33
CA SER A 3 15.14 -20.64 -7.69
C SER A 3 15.75 -20.02 -6.43
N ASP A 4 17.01 -19.58 -6.51
CA ASP A 4 17.66 -18.89 -5.39
C ASP A 4 17.05 -17.49 -5.24
N THR A 5 16.06 -17.37 -4.36
CA THR A 5 15.32 -16.12 -4.16
C THR A 5 16.15 -15.18 -3.29
N ARG A 6 16.60 -14.05 -3.86
CA ARG A 6 17.41 -13.04 -3.15
C ARG A 6 16.71 -12.38 -1.96
N TYR A 7 15.39 -12.24 -2.01
CA TYR A 7 14.62 -11.57 -0.96
C TYR A 7 13.44 -12.41 -0.49
N ILE A 8 13.32 -12.61 0.82
CA ILE A 8 12.09 -13.12 1.45
C ILE A 8 11.36 -11.90 2.00
N ILE A 9 10.12 -11.67 1.58
CA ILE A 9 9.33 -10.50 1.96
C ILE A 9 8.20 -10.95 2.89
N GLY A 10 8.13 -10.35 4.08
CA GLY A 10 7.01 -10.48 5.00
C GLY A 10 6.11 -9.26 4.89
N ILE A 11 4.82 -9.48 4.60
CA ILE A 11 3.81 -8.42 4.56
C ILE A 11 2.78 -8.72 5.65
N ASP A 12 2.67 -7.83 6.62
CA ASP A 12 1.53 -7.81 7.54
C ASP A 12 0.45 -6.90 6.95
N LEU A 13 -0.61 -7.53 6.42
CA LEU A 13 -1.81 -6.84 5.96
C LEU A 13 -2.76 -6.70 7.15
N GLY A 14 -2.78 -5.51 7.75
CA GLY A 14 -3.68 -5.16 8.84
C GLY A 14 -4.91 -4.36 8.38
N THR A 15 -5.91 -4.27 9.26
CA THR A 15 -7.17 -3.57 8.99
C THR A 15 -6.99 -2.06 8.89
N THR A 16 -6.10 -1.50 9.71
CA THR A 16 -5.81 -0.06 9.79
C THR A 16 -4.48 0.31 9.16
N ASN A 17 -3.46 -0.52 9.34
CA ASN A 17 -2.12 -0.31 8.79
C ASN A 17 -1.57 -1.63 8.27
N SER A 18 -0.73 -1.53 7.25
CA SER A 18 0.10 -2.61 6.74
C SER A 18 1.57 -2.29 6.97
N SER A 19 2.39 -3.32 7.10
CA SER A 19 3.84 -3.18 7.23
C SER A 19 4.56 -4.20 6.36
N VAL A 20 5.77 -3.84 5.94
CA VAL A 20 6.61 -4.69 5.09
C VAL A 20 7.96 -4.87 5.79
N SER A 21 8.45 -6.09 5.74
CA SER A 21 9.79 -6.46 6.20
C SER A 21 10.40 -7.43 5.21
N TYR A 22 11.73 -7.54 5.22
CA TYR A 22 12.43 -8.44 4.31
C TYR A 22 13.69 -9.04 4.92
N VAL A 23 14.12 -10.16 4.37
CA VAL A 23 15.45 -10.74 4.56
C VAL A 23 16.13 -10.77 3.19
N ASP A 24 17.29 -10.11 3.07
CA ASP A 24 18.22 -10.36 1.95
C ASP A 24 18.93 -11.69 2.24
N THR A 25 18.76 -12.68 1.37
CA THR A 25 19.32 -14.03 1.52
C THR A 25 20.78 -14.11 1.09
N ASN A 26 21.31 -13.05 0.46
CA ASN A 26 22.73 -12.93 0.18
C ASN A 26 23.51 -12.81 1.51
N ARG A 27 24.21 -13.89 1.89
CA ARG A 27 24.98 -13.98 3.13
C ARG A 27 26.21 -13.07 3.18
N GLU A 28 26.72 -12.58 2.04
CA GLU A 28 27.78 -11.58 2.05
C GLU A 28 27.25 -10.22 2.50
N LYS A 29 26.02 -9.86 2.08
CA LYS A 29 25.36 -8.59 2.44
C LYS A 29 24.59 -8.66 3.76
N ASN A 30 24.14 -9.84 4.16
CA ASN A 30 23.38 -10.09 5.38
C ASN A 30 23.79 -11.42 6.04
N PRO A 31 24.99 -11.49 6.65
CA PRO A 31 25.52 -12.74 7.22
C PRO A 31 24.60 -13.41 8.25
N ALA A 32 23.90 -12.59 9.04
CA ALA A 32 23.00 -13.04 10.09
C ALA A 32 21.58 -13.38 9.59
N LEU A 33 21.27 -13.18 8.29
CA LEU A 33 19.92 -13.30 7.73
C LEU A 33 18.87 -12.53 8.55
N ALA A 34 19.26 -11.36 9.06
CA ALA A 34 18.40 -10.57 9.93
C ALA A 34 17.20 -10.00 9.15
N ILE A 35 16.04 -9.98 9.81
CA ILE A 35 14.82 -9.33 9.31
C ILE A 35 15.01 -7.82 9.40
N ARG A 36 14.73 -7.11 8.31
CA ARG A 36 14.81 -5.65 8.24
C ARG A 36 13.43 -5.07 7.93
N PRO A 37 12.99 -4.02 8.63
CA PRO A 37 11.79 -3.29 8.23
C PRO A 37 12.03 -2.64 6.86
N PHE A 38 10.98 -2.59 6.04
CA PHE A 38 10.97 -1.88 4.78
C PHE A 38 10.09 -0.63 4.92
N PRO A 39 10.68 0.57 5.02
CA PRO A 39 9.92 1.81 4.95
C PRO A 39 9.21 1.89 3.60
N VAL A 40 7.87 1.85 3.61
CA VAL A 40 7.05 1.79 2.40
C VAL A 40 6.97 3.18 1.79
N PRO A 41 7.53 3.40 0.58
CA PRO A 41 7.37 4.65 -0.13
C PRO A 41 5.90 4.86 -0.50
N GLN A 42 5.36 6.04 -0.18
CA GLN A 42 3.94 6.35 -0.40
C GLN A 42 3.73 7.86 -0.55
N LEU A 43 2.61 8.25 -1.16
CA LEU A 43 2.20 9.64 -1.18
C LEU A 43 1.87 10.10 0.25
N THR A 44 2.48 11.20 0.66
CA THR A 44 2.24 11.86 1.96
C THR A 44 1.49 13.18 1.81
N ALA A 45 1.69 13.84 0.66
CA ALA A 45 1.03 15.07 0.26
C ALA A 45 0.92 15.12 -1.27
N HIS A 46 0.35 16.20 -1.81
CA HIS A 46 0.31 16.44 -3.25
C HIS A 46 1.73 16.43 -3.82
N SER A 47 2.00 15.52 -4.75
CA SER A 47 3.32 15.30 -5.37
C SER A 47 4.48 15.02 -4.39
N SER A 48 4.22 14.71 -3.11
CA SER A 48 5.26 14.32 -2.15
C SER A 48 5.23 12.82 -1.89
N PHE A 49 6.37 12.19 -2.09
CA PHE A 49 6.53 10.75 -2.00
C PHE A 49 7.65 10.41 -1.01
N GLU A 50 7.27 9.85 0.14
CA GLU A 50 8.20 9.62 1.25
C GLU A 50 8.10 8.19 1.77
N PRO A 51 9.22 7.58 2.18
CA PRO A 51 9.20 6.32 2.92
C PRO A 51 8.60 6.54 4.31
N LYS A 52 7.62 5.70 4.69
CA LYS A 52 7.10 5.65 6.08
C LYS A 52 7.24 4.24 6.67
N PRO A 53 7.39 4.11 8.00
CA PRO A 53 7.50 2.81 8.66
C PRO A 53 6.29 1.88 8.45
N SER A 54 5.11 2.45 8.18
CA SER A 54 3.88 1.73 7.89
C SER A 54 3.09 2.38 6.77
N LEU A 55 2.24 1.59 6.12
CA LEU A 55 1.30 2.03 5.10
C LEU A 55 -0.11 1.98 5.70
N PRO A 56 -0.81 3.11 5.92
CA PRO A 56 -2.21 3.09 6.28
C PRO A 56 -3.04 2.29 5.26
N SER A 57 -3.89 1.38 5.74
CA SER A 57 -4.75 0.51 4.92
C SER A 57 -6.00 1.27 4.41
N PHE A 58 -5.74 2.35 3.68
CA PHE A 58 -6.72 3.29 3.12
C PHE A 58 -6.50 3.36 1.62
N LEU A 59 -7.58 3.29 0.86
CA LEU A 59 -7.60 3.52 -0.58
C LEU A 59 -8.58 4.67 -0.85
N TYR A 60 -8.15 5.65 -1.63
CA TYR A 60 -8.97 6.78 -2.04
C TYR A 60 -9.12 6.75 -3.56
N LEU A 61 -10.36 6.64 -4.03
CA LEU A 61 -10.70 6.59 -5.45
C LEU A 61 -10.54 7.97 -6.05
N LEU A 62 -9.83 8.09 -7.17
CA LEU A 62 -9.64 9.34 -7.90
C LEU A 62 -10.78 9.57 -8.91
N ASP A 63 -11.19 10.83 -9.06
CA ASP A 63 -12.05 11.30 -10.13
C ASP A 63 -11.15 11.98 -11.18
N ARG A 64 -11.04 11.38 -12.36
CA ARG A 64 -10.12 11.87 -13.40
C ARG A 64 -10.46 13.27 -13.91
N GLN A 65 -11.69 13.76 -13.72
CA GLN A 65 -12.09 15.11 -14.16
C GLN A 65 -11.75 16.17 -13.11
N LEU A 66 -11.80 15.83 -11.82
CA LEU A 66 -11.56 16.76 -10.71
C LEU A 66 -10.13 16.68 -10.16
N ASP A 67 -9.49 15.52 -10.26
CA ASP A 67 -8.13 15.25 -9.78
C ASP A 67 -7.12 15.13 -10.93
N ALA A 68 -7.51 15.60 -12.13
CA ALA A 68 -6.67 15.64 -13.33
C ALA A 68 -5.32 16.34 -13.09
N GLU A 69 -5.26 17.21 -12.07
CA GLU A 69 -4.03 17.80 -11.59
C GLU A 69 -3.22 16.79 -10.74
N THR A 70 -2.48 15.95 -11.45
CA THR A 70 -1.09 15.53 -11.13
C THR A 70 -0.83 14.75 -9.83
N LEU A 71 -1.67 13.78 -9.49
CA LEU A 71 -1.25 12.70 -8.59
C LEU A 71 -0.55 11.58 -9.36
N THR A 72 0.68 11.85 -9.79
CA THR A 72 1.53 10.83 -10.42
C THR A 72 2.20 10.00 -9.33
N VAL A 73 1.89 8.70 -9.26
CA VAL A 73 2.77 7.78 -8.53
C VAL A 73 3.94 7.41 -9.46
N PRO A 74 5.18 7.24 -8.94
CA PRO A 74 6.37 7.06 -9.79
C PRO A 74 6.34 5.87 -10.76
N TRP A 75 5.39 4.95 -10.58
CA TRP A 75 5.27 3.70 -11.33
C TRP A 75 3.94 3.55 -12.09
N ASP A 76 3.01 4.51 -11.95
CA ASP A 76 1.71 4.48 -12.64
C ASP A 76 1.20 5.92 -12.87
N SER A 77 1.28 6.36 -14.12
CA SER A 77 0.80 7.68 -14.53
C SER A 77 -0.71 7.76 -14.70
N GLU A 78 -1.40 6.62 -14.75
CA GLU A 78 -2.83 6.49 -15.03
C GLU A 78 -3.62 6.01 -13.81
N ALA A 79 -3.04 6.15 -12.61
CA ALA A 79 -3.62 5.64 -11.37
C ALA A 79 -5.06 6.14 -11.17
N SER A 80 -5.99 5.22 -10.97
CA SER A 80 -7.40 5.50 -10.67
C SER A 80 -7.68 5.62 -9.17
N CYS A 81 -6.68 5.37 -8.33
CA CYS A 81 -6.75 5.49 -6.88
C CYS A 81 -5.38 5.74 -6.28
N ILE A 82 -5.35 6.20 -5.03
CA ILE A 82 -4.15 6.32 -4.21
C ILE A 82 -4.32 5.51 -2.92
N VAL A 83 -3.21 5.09 -2.30
CA VAL A 83 -3.21 4.35 -1.04
C VAL A 83 -2.30 4.99 0.01
N GLY A 84 -2.48 4.63 1.28
CA GLY A 84 -1.57 5.04 2.36
C GLY A 84 -1.93 6.37 3.02
N HIS A 85 -0.92 7.13 3.44
CA HIS A 85 -1.08 8.37 4.20
C HIS A 85 -1.95 9.40 3.49
N TYR A 86 -1.64 9.70 2.23
CA TYR A 86 -2.39 10.72 1.50
C TYR A 86 -3.83 10.29 1.21
N ALA A 87 -4.06 9.00 0.95
CA ALA A 87 -5.42 8.45 0.82
C ALA A 87 -6.26 8.65 2.09
N ARG A 88 -5.66 8.40 3.26
CA ARG A 88 -6.30 8.66 4.56
C ARG A 88 -6.64 10.14 4.74
N ALA A 89 -5.74 11.04 4.35
CA ALA A 89 -5.97 12.49 4.45
C ALA A 89 -7.11 12.96 3.53
N GLN A 90 -7.13 12.49 2.28
CA GLN A 90 -8.20 12.82 1.31
C GLN A 90 -9.54 12.23 1.72
N GLY A 91 -9.57 10.99 2.21
CA GLY A 91 -10.78 10.37 2.71
C GLY A 91 -11.40 11.08 3.93
N GLY A 92 -10.60 11.81 4.71
CA GLY A 92 -11.13 12.70 5.75
C GLY A 92 -11.89 13.91 5.19
N ARG A 93 -11.59 14.35 3.96
CA ARG A 93 -12.24 15.48 3.28
C ARG A 93 -13.42 15.03 2.42
N SER A 94 -13.29 13.89 1.76
CA SER A 94 -14.32 13.29 0.91
C SER A 94 -14.52 11.81 1.26
N PRO A 95 -15.30 11.51 2.32
CA PRO A 95 -15.47 10.14 2.81
C PRO A 95 -16.14 9.20 1.82
N THR A 96 -16.97 9.72 0.91
CA THR A 96 -17.70 8.94 -0.09
C THR A 96 -16.78 8.25 -1.11
N ARG A 97 -15.51 8.68 -1.19
CA ARG A 97 -14.50 8.13 -2.10
C ARG A 97 -13.44 7.31 -1.37
N LEU A 98 -13.60 7.08 -0.07
CA LEU A 98 -12.66 6.36 0.76
C LEU A 98 -13.10 4.91 0.99
N VAL A 99 -12.16 3.99 0.77
CA VAL A 99 -12.25 2.59 1.19
C VAL A 99 -11.24 2.35 2.31
N GLN A 100 -11.72 1.82 3.44
CA GLN A 100 -10.90 1.45 4.60
C GLN A 100 -11.45 0.16 5.24
N SER A 101 -10.70 -0.46 6.14
CA SER A 101 -11.11 -1.70 6.83
C SER A 101 -11.42 -2.87 5.89
N ALA A 102 -10.94 -2.84 4.65
CA ALA A 102 -11.23 -3.85 3.63
C ALA A 102 -10.87 -5.27 4.07
N LYS A 103 -9.79 -5.42 4.86
CA LYS A 103 -9.41 -6.71 5.45
C LYS A 103 -10.50 -7.35 6.30
N SER A 104 -11.28 -6.56 7.03
CA SER A 104 -12.39 -7.10 7.87
C SER A 104 -13.54 -7.64 7.04
N TRP A 105 -13.63 -7.25 5.76
CA TRP A 105 -14.63 -7.72 4.81
C TRP A 105 -14.14 -8.90 3.98
N LEU A 106 -12.84 -9.23 4.03
CA LEU A 106 -12.31 -10.42 3.40
C LEU A 106 -13.02 -11.65 3.97
N CYS A 107 -13.47 -12.52 3.07
CA CYS A 107 -14.22 -13.73 3.41
C CYS A 107 -15.56 -13.48 4.14
N ASN A 108 -16.08 -12.24 4.20
CA ASN A 108 -17.42 -11.99 4.71
C ASN A 108 -18.47 -12.67 3.81
N ALA A 109 -19.28 -13.58 4.36
CA ALA A 109 -20.22 -14.40 3.59
C ALA A 109 -21.32 -13.59 2.89
N SER A 110 -21.70 -12.45 3.47
CA SER A 110 -22.71 -11.54 2.92
C SER A 110 -22.16 -10.63 1.82
N ALA A 111 -20.85 -10.64 1.57
CA ALA A 111 -20.28 -9.90 0.45
C ALA A 111 -20.67 -10.56 -0.86
N HIS A 112 -21.32 -9.79 -1.74
CA HIS A 112 -21.70 -10.19 -3.08
C HIS A 112 -20.48 -10.16 -4.02
N ARG A 113 -19.66 -11.21 -3.99
CA ARG A 113 -18.34 -11.25 -4.66
C ARG A 113 -18.40 -11.37 -6.19
N ARG A 114 -19.60 -11.60 -6.73
CA ARG A 114 -19.82 -11.89 -8.17
C ARG A 114 -20.83 -10.93 -8.80
N ASP A 115 -21.40 -10.03 -8.02
CA ASP A 115 -22.28 -9.01 -8.57
C ASP A 115 -21.39 -7.91 -9.22
N PRO A 116 -21.81 -7.31 -10.35
CA PRO A 116 -21.01 -6.30 -11.06
C PRO A 116 -20.66 -5.07 -10.22
#